data_AF-A0A0C1XEB9-F1
#
_entry.id   AF-A0A0C1XEB9-F1
#
_cell.length_a   1.000
_cell.length_b   1.000
_cell.length_c   1.000
_cell.angle_alpha   90.00
_cell.angle_beta   90.00
_cell.angle_gamma   90.00
#
_symmetry.space_group_name_H-M   'P 1'
#
loop_
_entity.id
_entity.type
_entity.pdbx_description
1 polymer ?
#
loop_
_entity_poly.entity_id
_entity_poly.type
_entity_poly.pdbx_seq_one_letter_code
_entity_poly.pdbx_strand_id
1 'polypeptide(L)'
;LVQTVDFGPTLLDFFGVPAPALMQGSALGGAVAADTPVREAGLFGAFGGHVNVTDGRYVYMRACARPSNEPLFEHTLMPTHISSRFAPEELADAELIEPLPFTKGAPVLRMPGRPWGSPYAYGTMLFDLDSDPGQRAPLLDDEAELRMAGLLTELMRACDAPESQFVRLGLPVSGDVDRTHLLARAQYELVLASSQELPDEGEFARASANVTTPLGELLSDGRARAAVLRHLPLVANPDFAERVAARSPWQLAAVTPGVSVSVLRSLDAELAAPAPR
;
A
#
# COMPACT_ATOMS: atom_id res chain seq x y z
N LEU A 1 -14.94 12.10 -13.39
CA LEU A 1 -14.37 11.03 -12.53
C LEU A 1 -15.47 10.42 -11.68
N VAL A 2 -15.53 9.09 -11.58
CA VAL A 2 -16.48 8.34 -10.73
C VAL A 2 -15.73 7.29 -9.91
N GLN A 3 -16.31 6.84 -8.79
CA GLN A 3 -15.74 5.88 -7.84
C GLN A 3 -16.81 4.90 -7.37
N THR A 4 -16.40 3.72 -6.88
CA THR A 4 -17.34 2.70 -6.37
C THR A 4 -18.26 3.20 -5.26
N VAL A 5 -17.79 4.14 -4.43
CA VAL A 5 -18.60 4.76 -3.35
C VAL A 5 -19.80 5.55 -3.86
N ASP A 6 -19.82 5.89 -5.16
CA ASP A 6 -20.92 6.61 -5.81
C ASP A 6 -22.14 5.74 -6.10
N PHE A 7 -21.96 4.41 -6.14
CA PHE A 7 -23.06 3.49 -6.45
C PHE A 7 -24.17 3.58 -5.39
N GLY A 8 -23.80 3.71 -4.11
CA GLY A 8 -24.76 3.89 -3.01
C GLY A 8 -25.69 5.09 -3.20
N PRO A 9 -25.17 6.34 -3.19
CA PRO A 9 -25.99 7.53 -3.36
C PRO A 9 -26.71 7.58 -4.72
N THR A 10 -26.12 7.03 -5.79
CA THR A 10 -26.80 6.94 -7.11
C THR A 10 -28.05 6.08 -7.04
N LEU A 11 -27.98 4.91 -6.42
CA LEU A 11 -29.13 4.02 -6.27
C LEU A 11 -30.19 4.63 -5.35
N LEU A 12 -29.77 5.24 -4.22
CA LEU A 12 -30.69 5.90 -3.30
C LEU A 12 -31.46 7.04 -3.98
N ASP A 13 -30.74 7.91 -4.71
CA ASP A 13 -31.33 9.01 -5.49
C ASP A 13 -32.33 8.49 -6.54
N PHE A 14 -31.97 7.45 -7.29
CA PHE A 14 -32.85 6.83 -8.29
C PHE A 14 -34.19 6.34 -7.70
N PHE A 15 -34.18 5.80 -6.48
CA PHE A 15 -35.39 5.35 -5.79
C PHE A 15 -36.07 6.43 -4.92
N GLY A 16 -35.59 7.69 -4.97
CA GLY A 16 -36.14 8.79 -4.17
C GLY A 16 -35.89 8.67 -2.66
N VAL A 17 -34.82 7.98 -2.27
CA VAL A 17 -34.41 7.78 -0.87
C VAL A 17 -33.24 8.72 -0.54
N PRO A 18 -33.28 9.47 0.58
CA PRO A 18 -32.17 10.35 0.94
C PRO A 18 -30.92 9.55 1.35
N ALA A 19 -29.76 10.00 0.87
CA ALA A 19 -28.47 9.43 1.27
C ALA A 19 -28.16 9.75 2.75
N PRO A 20 -27.69 8.77 3.55
CA PRO A 20 -27.19 9.05 4.90
C PRO A 20 -26.03 10.05 4.88
N ALA A 21 -25.98 10.93 5.89
CA ALA A 21 -25.02 12.03 5.96
C ALA A 21 -23.53 11.62 5.94
N LEU A 22 -23.21 10.37 6.28
CA LEU A 22 -21.83 9.85 6.28
C LEU A 22 -21.41 9.23 4.93
N MET A 23 -22.31 9.14 3.94
CA MET A 23 -21.90 8.70 2.60
C MET A 23 -21.06 9.79 1.94
N GLN A 24 -19.89 9.43 1.43
CA GLN A 24 -18.96 10.35 0.77
C GLN A 24 -19.03 10.30 -0.76
N GLY A 25 -19.82 9.38 -1.33
CA GLY A 25 -20.03 9.31 -2.78
C GLY A 25 -21.00 10.38 -3.30
N SER A 26 -21.04 10.55 -4.62
CA SER A 26 -21.94 11.46 -5.32
C SER A 26 -22.96 10.69 -6.15
N ALA A 27 -24.21 11.18 -6.23
CA ALA A 27 -25.18 10.60 -7.17
C ALA A 27 -24.78 10.90 -8.62
N LEU A 28 -24.76 9.87 -9.46
CA LEU A 28 -24.23 9.94 -10.82
C LEU A 28 -25.28 10.26 -11.89
N GLY A 29 -26.55 10.50 -11.53
CA GLY A 29 -27.62 10.75 -12.50
C GLY A 29 -27.29 11.87 -13.49
N GLY A 30 -26.75 12.99 -13.00
CA GLY A 30 -26.29 14.10 -13.83
C GLY A 30 -25.07 13.76 -14.70
N ALA A 31 -24.11 13.00 -14.16
CA ALA A 31 -22.94 12.54 -14.90
C ALA A 31 -23.34 11.60 -16.05
N VAL A 32 -24.27 10.67 -15.80
CA VAL A 32 -24.78 9.74 -16.82
C VAL A 32 -25.59 10.46 -17.89
N ALA A 33 -26.44 11.42 -17.50
CA ALA A 33 -27.34 12.08 -18.43
C ALA A 33 -26.66 13.17 -19.28
N ALA A 34 -25.66 13.86 -18.74
CA ALA A 34 -25.12 15.08 -19.32
C ALA A 34 -23.60 15.27 -19.15
N ASP A 35 -22.88 14.23 -18.72
CA ASP A 35 -21.44 14.29 -18.42
C ASP A 35 -21.05 15.39 -17.43
N THR A 36 -21.98 15.74 -16.52
CA THR A 36 -21.75 16.72 -15.47
C THR A 36 -20.69 16.22 -14.50
N PRO A 37 -19.57 16.95 -14.30
CA PRO A 37 -18.54 16.55 -13.34
C PRO A 37 -19.09 16.49 -11.91
N VAL A 38 -18.74 15.42 -11.19
CA VAL A 38 -19.14 15.23 -9.77
C VAL A 38 -18.03 15.50 -8.77
N ARG A 39 -16.78 15.62 -9.22
CA ARG A 39 -15.60 15.99 -8.43
C ARG A 39 -14.43 16.40 -9.31
N GLU A 40 -13.49 17.13 -8.71
CA GLU A 40 -12.19 17.45 -9.31
C GLU A 40 -11.24 16.25 -9.29
N ALA A 41 -11.16 15.53 -8.16
CA ALA A 41 -10.21 14.43 -7.97
C ALA A 41 -10.83 13.22 -7.26
N GLY A 42 -10.29 12.03 -7.51
CA GLY A 42 -10.70 10.76 -6.92
C GLY A 42 -9.56 10.09 -6.16
N LEU A 43 -9.83 9.69 -4.91
CA LEU A 43 -8.91 8.99 -4.03
C LEU A 43 -9.09 7.46 -4.14
N PHE A 44 -7.99 6.70 -4.18
CA PHE A 44 -8.01 5.24 -4.20
C PHE A 44 -6.70 4.68 -3.63
N GLY A 45 -6.67 3.38 -3.29
CA GLY A 45 -5.48 2.76 -2.75
C GLY A 45 -5.77 1.42 -2.09
N ALA A 46 -4.79 0.91 -1.34
CA ALA A 46 -4.88 -0.31 -0.57
C ALA A 46 -4.38 -0.08 0.87
N PHE A 47 -4.89 -0.84 1.83
CA PHE A 47 -4.49 -0.72 3.23
C PHE A 47 -2.97 -0.89 3.38
N GLY A 48 -2.31 0.16 3.89
CA GLY A 48 -0.87 0.24 4.05
C GLY A 48 -0.03 0.19 2.77
N GLY A 49 -0.68 0.16 1.59
CA GLY A 49 -0.05 0.38 0.29
C GLY A 49 0.09 1.87 -0.03
N HIS A 50 0.21 2.17 -1.32
CA HIS A 50 0.14 3.55 -1.83
C HIS A 50 -1.25 4.14 -1.57
N VAL A 51 -1.25 5.44 -1.27
CA VAL A 51 -2.46 6.27 -1.32
C VAL A 51 -2.38 7.04 -2.63
N ASN A 52 -3.40 6.91 -3.45
CA ASN A 52 -3.38 7.42 -4.81
C ASN A 52 -4.48 8.46 -5.01
N VAL A 53 -4.20 9.43 -5.87
CA VAL A 53 -5.19 10.39 -6.34
C VAL A 53 -5.08 10.58 -7.85
N THR A 54 -6.21 10.83 -8.50
CA THR A 54 -6.24 11.28 -9.90
C THR A 54 -7.21 12.44 -10.05
N ASP A 55 -6.86 13.40 -10.89
CA ASP A 55 -7.74 14.49 -11.34
C ASP A 55 -8.27 14.25 -12.78
N GLY A 56 -8.03 13.06 -13.33
CA GLY A 56 -8.40 12.66 -14.68
C GLY A 56 -7.29 12.85 -15.71
N ARG A 57 -6.32 13.74 -15.45
CA ARG A 57 -5.11 13.86 -16.29
C ARG A 57 -3.92 13.21 -15.62
N TYR A 58 -3.66 13.52 -14.37
CA TYR A 58 -2.54 12.97 -13.63
C TYR A 58 -2.98 11.82 -12.73
N VAL A 59 -2.09 10.84 -12.55
CA VAL A 59 -2.20 9.83 -11.50
C VAL A 59 -0.99 9.98 -10.59
N TYR A 60 -1.25 10.31 -9.33
CA TYR A 60 -0.23 10.41 -8.29
C TYR A 60 -0.39 9.25 -7.31
N MET A 61 0.69 8.49 -7.12
CA MET A 61 0.75 7.32 -6.25
C MET A 61 1.75 7.59 -5.13
N ARG A 62 1.24 7.99 -3.96
CA ARG A 62 2.06 8.33 -2.79
C ARG A 62 2.46 7.09 -2.02
N ALA A 63 3.76 6.80 -1.99
CA ALA A 63 4.31 5.78 -1.09
C ALA A 63 4.50 6.33 0.33
N CYS A 64 4.83 5.46 1.27
CA CYS A 64 5.24 5.89 2.60
C CYS A 64 6.59 6.63 2.56
N ALA A 65 6.78 7.56 3.50
CA ALA A 65 7.98 8.41 3.53
C ALA A 65 9.24 7.66 3.99
N ARG A 66 9.08 6.57 4.76
CA ARG A 66 10.18 5.82 5.38
C ARG A 66 10.07 4.31 5.09
N PRO A 67 11.20 3.59 5.06
CA PRO A 67 11.21 2.14 4.82
C PRO A 67 10.30 1.34 5.75
N SER A 68 10.13 1.79 7.00
CA SER A 68 9.30 1.09 7.99
C SER A 68 7.81 1.07 7.65
N ASN A 69 7.33 1.94 6.75
CA ASN A 69 5.89 2.09 6.44
C ASN A 69 5.03 2.39 7.68
N GLU A 70 5.62 3.04 8.68
CA GLU A 70 4.99 3.33 9.97
C GLU A 70 4.80 4.84 10.21
N PRO A 71 3.79 5.22 11.01
CA PRO A 71 2.85 4.35 11.74
C PRO A 71 1.70 3.82 10.87
N LEU A 72 1.25 2.60 11.13
CA LEU A 72 0.09 2.00 10.46
C LEU A 72 -0.74 1.22 11.49
N PHE A 73 -2.06 1.41 11.46
CA PHE A 73 -2.96 0.82 12.43
C PHE A 73 -4.22 0.26 11.77
N GLU A 74 -4.69 -0.88 12.28
CA GLU A 74 -5.99 -1.46 11.97
C GLU A 74 -7.01 -1.04 13.03
N HIS A 75 -8.25 -0.81 12.61
CA HIS A 75 -9.35 -0.41 13.49
C HIS A 75 -10.54 -1.35 13.30
N THR A 76 -10.99 -2.02 14.36
CA THR A 76 -12.12 -2.96 14.28
C THR A 76 -12.85 -3.13 15.60
N LEU A 77 -14.13 -3.54 15.53
CA LEU A 77 -14.87 -4.12 16.66
C LEU A 77 -15.15 -5.63 16.46
N MET A 78 -14.73 -6.17 15.33
CA MET A 78 -14.86 -7.58 14.97
C MET A 78 -13.46 -8.11 14.60
N PRO A 79 -12.71 -8.69 15.55
CA PRO A 79 -11.32 -9.11 15.35
C PRO A 79 -11.26 -10.41 14.54
N THR A 80 -11.56 -10.30 13.24
CA THR A 80 -11.58 -11.39 12.28
C THR A 80 -10.87 -10.98 11.00
N HIS A 81 -10.04 -11.88 10.48
CA HIS A 81 -9.58 -11.86 9.10
C HIS A 81 -10.71 -12.34 8.17
N ILE A 82 -10.52 -12.26 6.85
CA ILE A 82 -11.52 -12.72 5.87
C ILE A 82 -11.90 -14.21 6.08
N SER A 83 -10.93 -15.05 6.48
CA SER A 83 -11.10 -16.50 6.60
C SER A 83 -10.86 -17.06 8.00
N SER A 84 -10.54 -16.22 9.00
CA SER A 84 -10.16 -16.68 10.34
C SER A 84 -10.42 -15.62 11.41
N ARG A 85 -10.33 -16.01 12.67
CA ARG A 85 -10.31 -15.06 13.80
C ARG A 85 -8.89 -14.55 14.00
N PHE A 86 -8.73 -13.41 14.65
CA PHE A 86 -7.42 -12.97 15.11
C PHE A 86 -6.89 -13.94 16.16
N ALA A 87 -5.59 -14.21 16.13
CA ALA A 87 -4.90 -14.92 17.19
C ALA A 87 -4.72 -14.00 18.42
N PRO A 88 -4.66 -14.53 19.66
CA PRO A 88 -4.46 -13.71 20.86
C PRO A 88 -3.24 -12.80 20.80
N GLU A 89 -2.16 -13.23 20.14
CA GLU A 89 -0.91 -12.46 20.00
C GLU A 89 -1.08 -11.22 19.11
N GLU A 90 -2.01 -11.25 18.15
CA GLU A 90 -2.32 -10.08 17.30
C GLU A 90 -3.02 -8.97 18.12
N LEU A 91 -3.68 -9.35 19.21
CA LEU A 91 -4.40 -8.44 20.11
C LEU A 91 -3.54 -7.96 21.28
N ALA A 92 -2.28 -8.41 21.40
CA ALA A 92 -1.42 -8.10 22.54
C ALA A 92 -1.21 -6.59 22.75
N ASP A 93 -1.10 -5.85 21.64
CA ASP A 93 -0.92 -4.40 21.60
C ASP A 93 -2.21 -3.65 21.21
N ALA A 94 -3.38 -4.29 21.37
CA ALA A 94 -4.66 -3.66 21.06
C ALA A 94 -5.10 -2.69 22.17
N GLU A 95 -5.58 -1.52 21.77
CA GLU A 95 -6.14 -0.51 22.66
C GLU A 95 -7.54 -0.11 22.19
N LEU A 96 -8.47 0.09 23.14
CA LEU A 96 -9.79 0.63 22.82
C LEU A 96 -9.67 2.16 22.73
N ILE A 97 -9.92 2.72 21.54
CA ILE A 97 -9.85 4.16 21.31
C ILE A 97 -11.25 4.78 21.24
N GLU A 98 -11.29 6.10 21.41
CA GLU A 98 -12.49 6.91 21.21
C GLU A 98 -13.10 6.73 19.81
N PRO A 99 -14.40 7.00 19.65
CA PRO A 99 -15.09 6.88 18.37
C PRO A 99 -14.42 7.67 17.25
N LEU A 100 -14.34 7.05 16.06
CA LEU A 100 -13.96 7.74 14.83
C LEU A 100 -15.20 8.47 14.25
N PRO A 101 -15.04 9.49 13.39
CA PRO A 101 -16.17 10.26 12.87
C PRO A 101 -17.28 9.40 12.23
N PHE A 102 -16.90 8.31 11.56
CA PHE A 102 -17.84 7.39 10.89
C PHE A 102 -18.40 6.27 11.79
N THR A 103 -17.92 6.10 13.03
CA THR A 103 -18.35 4.99 13.91
C THR A 103 -19.58 5.32 14.77
N LYS A 104 -20.20 6.50 14.57
CA LYS A 104 -21.47 6.89 15.22
C LYS A 104 -21.45 6.77 16.75
N GLY A 105 -20.33 7.15 17.37
CA GLY A 105 -20.16 7.12 18.82
C GLY A 105 -19.75 5.76 19.40
N ALA A 106 -19.57 4.73 18.57
CA ALA A 106 -18.99 3.47 19.01
C ALA A 106 -17.45 3.56 19.07
N PRO A 107 -16.81 3.15 20.18
CA PRO A 107 -15.35 3.04 20.24
C PRO A 107 -14.87 1.89 19.35
N VAL A 108 -13.58 1.85 19.02
CA VAL A 108 -12.99 0.77 18.20
C VAL A 108 -11.69 0.27 18.80
N LEU A 109 -11.34 -1.00 18.58
CA LEU A 109 -9.99 -1.48 18.89
C LEU A 109 -9.03 -0.95 17.83
N ARG A 110 -7.90 -0.38 18.26
CA ARG A 110 -6.76 0.00 17.44
C ARG A 110 -5.59 -0.94 17.75
N MET A 111 -4.89 -1.42 16.75
CA MET A 111 -3.67 -2.24 16.90
C MET A 111 -2.70 -2.02 15.74
N PRO A 112 -1.42 -2.39 15.88
CA PRO A 112 -0.45 -2.29 14.79
C PRO A 112 -0.94 -3.01 13.53
N GLY A 113 -0.97 -2.31 12.41
CA GLY A 113 -1.44 -2.84 11.13
C GLY A 113 -0.37 -3.65 10.41
N ARG A 114 -0.78 -4.70 9.70
CA ARG A 114 0.13 -5.57 8.95
C ARG A 114 -0.17 -5.50 7.44
N PRO A 115 0.50 -4.62 6.69
CA PRO A 115 0.21 -4.42 5.28
C PRO A 115 0.72 -5.58 4.44
N TRP A 116 0.10 -5.77 3.28
CA TRP A 116 0.59 -6.70 2.27
C TRP A 116 1.73 -6.05 1.49
N GLY A 117 2.95 -6.17 2.06
CA GLY A 117 4.15 -5.54 1.51
C GLY A 117 4.31 -4.08 1.92
N SER A 118 5.32 -3.42 1.34
CA SER A 118 5.60 -2.00 1.60
C SER A 118 5.64 -1.23 0.28
N PRO A 119 4.86 -0.13 0.14
CA PRO A 119 4.91 0.71 -1.03
C PRO A 119 6.26 1.43 -1.16
N TYR A 120 7.07 1.46 -0.09
CA TYR A 120 8.42 2.05 -0.12
C TYR A 120 9.30 1.42 -1.19
N ALA A 121 9.22 0.09 -1.37
CA ALA A 121 10.04 -0.62 -2.35
C ALA A 121 9.77 -0.20 -3.80
N TYR A 122 8.63 0.46 -4.05
CA TYR A 122 8.19 0.94 -5.35
C TYR A 122 8.33 2.46 -5.50
N GLY A 123 8.53 3.18 -4.40
CA GLY A 123 8.61 4.64 -4.39
C GLY A 123 7.30 5.34 -4.74
N THR A 124 7.34 6.67 -4.64
CA THR A 124 6.27 7.57 -5.07
C THR A 124 6.36 7.80 -6.58
N MET A 125 5.23 7.70 -7.27
CA MET A 125 5.15 7.85 -8.73
C MET A 125 4.11 8.89 -9.13
N LEU A 126 4.37 9.61 -10.22
CA LEU A 126 3.45 10.54 -10.86
C LEU A 126 3.40 10.20 -12.35
N PHE A 127 2.23 10.23 -12.97
CA PHE A 127 2.05 9.98 -14.40
C PHE A 127 1.14 11.04 -15.01
N ASP A 128 1.42 11.48 -16.23
CA ASP A 128 0.51 12.29 -17.05
C ASP A 128 -0.17 11.38 -18.08
N LEU A 129 -1.43 11.04 -17.85
CA LEU A 129 -2.21 10.11 -18.67
C LEU A 129 -2.47 10.63 -20.09
N ASP A 130 -2.35 11.94 -20.33
CA ASP A 130 -2.50 12.49 -21.68
C ASP A 130 -1.32 12.07 -22.58
N SER A 131 -0.11 12.07 -22.02
CA SER A 131 1.11 11.67 -22.72
C SER A 131 1.49 10.19 -22.52
N ASP A 132 1.10 9.60 -21.39
CA ASP A 132 1.42 8.23 -20.98
C ASP A 132 0.20 7.54 -20.36
N PRO A 133 -0.82 7.21 -21.17
CA PRO A 133 -2.02 6.53 -20.69
C PRO A 133 -1.73 5.13 -20.13
N GLY A 134 -0.58 4.55 -20.46
CA GLY A 134 -0.13 3.24 -19.99
C GLY A 134 0.66 3.26 -18.69
N GLN A 135 0.94 4.44 -18.10
CA GLN A 135 1.72 4.59 -16.87
C GLN A 135 3.08 3.86 -16.92
N ARG A 136 3.78 3.99 -18.03
CA ARG A 136 5.07 3.33 -18.29
C ARG A 136 6.27 4.18 -17.91
N ALA A 137 6.11 5.51 -17.88
CA ALA A 137 7.20 6.46 -17.66
C ALA A 137 6.81 7.44 -16.55
N PRO A 138 7.20 7.15 -15.29
CA PRO A 138 6.97 8.07 -14.18
C PRO A 138 7.57 9.45 -14.45
N LEU A 139 6.75 10.49 -14.26
CA LEU A 139 7.05 11.89 -14.44
C LEU A 139 7.76 12.47 -13.20
N LEU A 140 8.83 13.24 -13.43
CA LEU A 140 9.50 14.04 -12.41
C LEU A 140 9.23 15.53 -12.62
N ASP A 141 8.09 15.99 -12.15
CA ASP A 141 7.65 17.39 -12.19
C ASP A 141 7.20 17.82 -10.79
N ASP A 142 8.00 18.69 -10.16
CA ASP A 142 7.81 19.11 -8.78
C ASP A 142 6.52 19.95 -8.61
N GLU A 143 6.10 20.70 -9.63
CA GLU A 143 4.88 21.53 -9.56
C GLU A 143 3.62 20.68 -9.72
N ALA A 144 3.67 19.71 -10.65
CA ALA A 144 2.60 18.73 -10.79
C ALA A 144 2.48 17.84 -9.55
N GLU A 145 3.62 17.39 -8.98
CA GLU A 145 3.62 16.63 -7.73
C GLU A 145 3.04 17.45 -6.58
N LEU A 146 3.45 18.72 -6.43
CA LEU A 146 2.94 19.59 -5.36
C LEU A 146 1.42 19.74 -5.42
N ARG A 147 0.87 19.99 -6.61
CA ARG A 147 -0.58 20.08 -6.81
C ARG A 147 -1.28 18.76 -6.47
N MET A 148 -0.79 17.64 -7.00
CA MET A 148 -1.43 16.34 -6.77
C MET A 148 -1.32 15.88 -5.32
N ALA A 149 -0.21 16.15 -4.64
CA ALA A 149 -0.05 15.90 -3.21
C ALA A 149 -1.01 16.78 -2.37
N GLY A 150 -1.26 18.02 -2.80
CA GLY A 150 -2.29 18.89 -2.23
C GLY A 150 -3.68 18.25 -2.32
N LEU A 151 -4.12 17.88 -3.53
CA LEU A 151 -5.41 17.22 -3.76
C LEU A 151 -5.56 15.93 -2.93
N LEU A 152 -4.51 15.11 -2.87
CA LEU A 152 -4.48 13.89 -2.06
C LEU A 152 -4.68 14.20 -0.57
N THR A 153 -3.98 15.21 -0.06
CA THR A 153 -4.01 15.60 1.36
C THR A 153 -5.40 16.15 1.74
N GLU A 154 -5.99 16.98 0.87
CA GLU A 154 -7.35 17.51 1.08
C GLU A 154 -8.40 16.39 1.08
N LEU A 155 -8.34 15.47 0.12
CA LEU A 155 -9.27 14.33 0.09
C LEU A 155 -9.08 13.40 1.29
N MET A 156 -7.84 13.16 1.74
CA MET A 156 -7.60 12.40 2.97
C MET A 156 -8.24 13.06 4.20
N ARG A 157 -8.14 14.39 4.33
CA ARG A 157 -8.80 15.14 5.41
C ARG A 157 -10.32 15.06 5.30
N ALA A 158 -10.88 15.22 4.10
CA ALA A 158 -12.31 15.11 3.85
C ALA A 158 -12.86 13.69 4.15
N CYS A 159 -12.01 12.66 4.03
CA CYS A 159 -12.33 11.28 4.38
C CYS A 159 -12.09 10.93 5.86
N ASP A 160 -11.78 11.91 6.72
CA ASP A 160 -11.44 11.70 8.13
C ASP A 160 -10.27 10.71 8.33
N ALA A 161 -9.28 10.74 7.44
CA ALA A 161 -8.09 9.90 7.58
C ALA A 161 -7.38 10.19 8.93
N PRO A 162 -6.93 9.16 9.66
CA PRO A 162 -6.27 9.37 10.94
C PRO A 162 -4.90 10.04 10.74
N GLU A 163 -4.45 10.81 11.73
CA GLU A 163 -3.14 11.48 11.75
C GLU A 163 -1.99 10.53 11.40
N SER A 164 -2.07 9.27 11.84
CA SER A 164 -1.09 8.24 11.53
C SER A 164 -0.84 8.08 10.03
N GLN A 165 -1.85 8.23 9.17
CA GLN A 165 -1.67 8.16 7.72
C GLN A 165 -0.88 9.34 7.16
N PHE A 166 -1.12 10.57 7.66
CA PHE A 166 -0.34 11.73 7.24
C PHE A 166 1.13 11.58 7.63
N VAL A 167 1.40 11.14 8.87
CA VAL A 167 2.77 10.86 9.33
C VAL A 167 3.42 9.74 8.51
N ARG A 168 2.71 8.65 8.22
CA ARG A 168 3.22 7.54 7.39
C ARG A 168 3.63 7.99 6.00
N LEU A 169 2.84 8.86 5.40
CA LEU A 169 3.06 9.36 4.04
C LEU A 169 4.01 10.57 4.01
N GLY A 170 4.37 11.15 5.16
CA GLY A 170 5.17 12.38 5.22
C GLY A 170 4.43 13.58 4.64
N LEU A 171 3.15 13.72 4.99
CA LEU A 171 2.25 14.81 4.58
C LEU A 171 1.78 15.58 5.81
N PRO A 172 1.39 16.86 5.66
CA PRO A 172 0.96 17.66 6.80
C PRO A 172 -0.46 17.30 7.21
N VAL A 173 -0.70 17.13 8.52
CA VAL A 173 -2.05 16.91 9.07
C VAL A 173 -2.93 18.13 8.84
N SER A 174 -2.37 19.32 9.00
CA SER A 174 -3.01 20.63 8.79
C SER A 174 -2.09 21.56 7.99
N GLY A 175 -2.68 22.54 7.30
CA GLY A 175 -1.94 23.46 6.42
C GLY A 175 -1.69 22.90 5.02
N ASP A 176 -0.95 23.65 4.21
CA ASP A 176 -0.72 23.33 2.81
C ASP A 176 0.47 22.39 2.64
N VAL A 177 0.43 21.60 1.57
CA VAL A 177 1.61 20.85 1.14
C VAL A 177 2.63 21.83 0.55
N ASP A 178 3.89 21.64 0.90
CA ASP A 178 5.02 22.41 0.35
C ASP A 178 6.09 21.49 -0.25
N ARG A 179 7.16 22.09 -0.80
CA ARG A 179 8.25 21.36 -1.47
C ARG A 179 9.00 20.37 -0.57
N THR A 180 8.96 20.53 0.75
CA THR A 180 9.62 19.60 1.68
C THR A 180 8.90 18.25 1.78
N HIS A 181 7.64 18.20 1.32
CA HIS A 181 6.82 16.99 1.32
C HIS A 181 6.94 16.17 0.03
N LEU A 182 7.63 16.66 -1.01
CA LEU A 182 7.74 15.97 -2.30
C LEU A 182 8.62 14.73 -2.20
N LEU A 183 8.15 13.62 -2.79
CA LEU A 183 8.84 12.32 -2.73
C LEU A 183 9.15 11.71 -4.09
N ALA A 184 8.51 12.13 -5.19
CA ALA A 184 8.71 11.49 -6.50
C ALA A 184 10.19 11.49 -6.90
N ARG A 185 10.85 12.65 -6.79
CA ARG A 185 12.30 12.77 -7.05
C ARG A 185 13.14 12.08 -5.98
N ALA A 186 12.79 12.25 -4.70
CA ALA A 186 13.55 11.69 -3.59
C ALA A 186 13.56 10.15 -3.58
N GLN A 187 12.51 9.53 -4.12
CA GLN A 187 12.32 8.09 -4.17
C GLN A 187 12.49 7.52 -5.58
N TYR A 188 12.94 8.32 -6.56
CA TYR A 188 13.01 7.89 -7.96
C TYR A 188 13.92 6.66 -8.18
N GLU A 189 15.01 6.55 -7.42
CA GLU A 189 15.89 5.37 -7.46
C GLU A 189 15.15 4.08 -7.03
N LEU A 190 14.17 4.18 -6.12
CA LEU A 190 13.33 3.04 -5.73
C LEU A 190 12.41 2.63 -6.88
N VAL A 191 11.85 3.62 -7.60
CA VAL A 191 11.02 3.39 -8.79
C VAL A 191 11.81 2.66 -9.88
N LEU A 192 13.03 3.14 -10.18
CA LEU A 192 13.93 2.51 -11.15
C LEU A 192 14.29 1.09 -10.74
N ALA A 193 14.65 0.88 -9.46
CA ALA A 193 14.98 -0.44 -8.93
C ALA A 193 13.80 -1.42 -8.98
N SER A 194 12.56 -0.94 -8.75
CA SER A 194 11.35 -1.76 -8.80
C SER A 194 10.93 -2.15 -10.22
N SER A 195 11.39 -1.40 -11.22
CA SER A 195 11.10 -1.62 -12.64
C SER A 195 12.15 -2.51 -13.33
N GLN A 196 13.15 -2.99 -12.58
CA GLN A 196 14.16 -3.90 -13.11
C GLN A 196 13.55 -5.26 -13.45
N GLU A 197 13.94 -5.81 -14.60
CA GLU A 197 13.63 -7.19 -14.96
C GLU A 197 14.24 -8.15 -13.95
N LEU A 198 13.55 -9.26 -13.72
CA LEU A 198 14.08 -10.29 -12.83
C LEU A 198 15.38 -10.85 -13.41
N PRO A 199 16.44 -11.00 -12.59
CA PRO A 199 17.66 -11.66 -13.03
C PRO A 199 17.39 -13.12 -13.40
N ASP A 200 18.21 -13.66 -14.29
CA ASP A 200 18.12 -15.06 -14.68
C ASP A 200 18.29 -15.96 -13.47
N GLU A 201 17.48 -17.02 -13.37
CA GLU A 201 17.53 -17.96 -12.23
C GLU A 201 18.95 -18.53 -12.02
N GLY A 202 19.68 -18.74 -13.13
CA GLY A 202 21.05 -19.24 -13.14
C GLY A 202 22.08 -18.32 -12.48
N GLU A 203 21.79 -17.01 -12.31
CA GLU A 203 22.68 -16.08 -11.61
C GLU A 203 22.86 -16.44 -10.12
N PHE A 204 21.89 -17.15 -9.54
CA PHE A 204 21.91 -17.57 -8.13
C PHE A 204 22.37 -19.01 -7.94
N ALA A 205 22.76 -19.70 -9.02
CA ALA A 205 23.12 -21.12 -8.98
C ALA A 205 24.33 -21.35 -8.07
N ARG A 206 24.09 -21.96 -6.91
CA ARG A 206 25.14 -22.41 -5.99
C ARG A 206 24.72 -23.68 -5.24
N ALA A 207 25.71 -24.38 -4.68
CA ALA A 207 25.49 -25.63 -3.94
C ALA A 207 24.81 -25.43 -2.56
N SER A 208 24.93 -24.24 -1.97
CA SER A 208 24.27 -23.89 -0.71
C SER A 208 22.88 -23.29 -0.93
N ALA A 209 22.07 -23.26 0.13
CA ALA A 209 20.76 -22.64 0.12
C ALA A 209 20.80 -21.19 -0.38
N ASN A 210 19.84 -20.83 -1.23
CA ASN A 210 19.81 -19.56 -1.96
C ASN A 210 18.38 -19.17 -2.34
N VAL A 211 18.20 -18.08 -3.07
CA VAL A 211 16.86 -17.56 -3.43
C VAL A 211 16.10 -18.42 -4.44
N THR A 212 16.70 -19.46 -5.02
CA THR A 212 16.03 -20.48 -5.83
C THR A 212 15.64 -21.72 -5.02
N THR A 213 16.08 -21.81 -3.76
CA THR A 213 15.66 -22.87 -2.81
C THR A 213 14.20 -22.68 -2.40
N PRO A 214 13.38 -23.75 -2.33
CA PRO A 214 12.00 -23.65 -1.86
C PRO A 214 11.87 -23.02 -0.46
N LEU A 215 10.87 -22.16 -0.27
CA LEU A 215 10.65 -21.46 1.00
C LEU A 215 10.42 -22.42 2.16
N GLY A 216 9.72 -23.55 1.96
CA GLY A 216 9.51 -24.54 3.02
C GLY A 216 10.82 -25.11 3.57
N GLU A 217 11.83 -25.28 2.72
CA GLU A 217 13.17 -25.71 3.13
C GLU A 217 13.90 -24.58 3.88
N LEU A 218 13.89 -23.36 3.33
CA LEU A 218 14.53 -22.20 3.96
C LEU A 218 13.92 -21.88 5.34
N LEU A 219 12.61 -22.04 5.50
CA LEU A 219 11.91 -21.81 6.77
C LEU A 219 12.15 -22.92 7.80
N SER A 220 12.57 -24.11 7.37
CA SER A 220 12.90 -25.23 8.25
C SER A 220 14.32 -25.11 8.83
N ASP A 221 15.21 -24.34 8.21
CA ASP A 221 16.52 -24.00 8.74
C ASP A 221 16.45 -22.72 9.60
N GLY A 222 16.89 -22.78 10.85
CA GLY A 222 16.73 -21.67 11.80
C GLY A 222 17.40 -20.36 11.36
N ARG A 223 18.52 -20.45 10.63
CA ARG A 223 19.26 -19.26 10.15
C ARG A 223 18.61 -18.70 8.89
N ALA A 224 18.32 -19.54 7.91
CA ALA A 224 17.66 -19.14 6.68
C ALA A 224 16.27 -18.58 6.98
N ARG A 225 15.52 -19.18 7.92
CA ARG A 225 14.23 -18.66 8.40
C ARG A 225 14.35 -17.21 8.88
N ALA A 226 15.37 -16.89 9.67
CA ALA A 226 15.55 -15.54 10.17
C ALA A 226 15.84 -14.53 9.04
N ALA A 227 16.64 -14.93 8.04
CA ALA A 227 16.90 -14.09 6.86
C ALA A 227 15.64 -13.92 5.99
N VAL A 228 14.90 -15.00 5.74
CA VAL A 228 13.63 -14.97 5.01
C VAL A 228 12.64 -14.05 5.70
N LEU A 229 12.44 -14.14 7.02
CA LEU A 229 11.49 -13.29 7.72
C LEU A 229 11.89 -11.81 7.75
N ARG A 230 13.20 -11.50 7.68
CA ARG A 230 13.69 -10.12 7.54
C ARG A 230 13.38 -9.52 6.17
N HIS A 231 13.64 -10.26 5.10
CA HIS A 231 13.53 -9.76 3.71
C HIS A 231 12.15 -9.98 3.09
N LEU A 232 11.43 -11.00 3.54
CA LEU A 232 10.10 -11.41 3.06
C LEU A 232 9.12 -11.51 4.24
N PRO A 233 8.78 -10.38 4.89
CA PRO A 233 7.92 -10.37 6.08
C PRO A 233 6.51 -10.94 5.81
N LEU A 234 6.06 -10.95 4.55
CA LEU A 234 4.84 -11.62 4.10
C LEU A 234 4.78 -13.13 4.43
N VAL A 235 5.94 -13.78 4.54
CA VAL A 235 6.06 -15.21 4.92
C VAL A 235 5.93 -15.40 6.45
N ALA A 236 5.86 -14.32 7.24
CA ALA A 236 5.55 -14.43 8.66
C ALA A 236 4.10 -14.87 8.92
N ASN A 237 3.19 -14.65 7.96
CA ASN A 237 1.82 -15.16 8.03
C ASN A 237 1.81 -16.68 7.74
N PRO A 238 1.38 -17.55 8.67
CA PRO A 238 1.41 -19.00 8.49
C PRO A 238 0.60 -19.50 7.28
N ASP A 239 -0.60 -18.97 7.07
CA ASP A 239 -1.46 -19.34 5.93
C ASP A 239 -0.81 -18.97 4.60
N PHE A 240 -0.13 -17.83 4.55
CA PHE A 240 0.63 -17.43 3.38
C PHE A 240 1.83 -18.35 3.17
N ALA A 241 2.65 -18.55 4.22
CA ALA A 241 3.83 -19.40 4.18
C ALA A 241 3.53 -20.82 3.71
N GLU A 242 2.44 -21.41 4.18
CA GLU A 242 1.99 -22.75 3.76
C GLU A 242 1.66 -22.78 2.26
N ARG A 243 0.88 -21.80 1.76
CA ARG A 243 0.50 -21.71 0.34
C ARG A 243 1.69 -21.54 -0.60
N VAL A 244 2.78 -20.92 -0.14
CA VAL A 244 3.96 -20.63 -0.97
C VAL A 244 5.16 -21.53 -0.65
N ALA A 245 5.03 -22.51 0.25
CA ALA A 245 6.16 -23.32 0.73
C ALA A 245 6.93 -24.03 -0.40
N ALA A 246 6.23 -24.45 -1.46
CA ALA A 246 6.82 -25.11 -2.63
C ALA A 246 7.49 -24.14 -3.63
N ARG A 247 7.34 -22.82 -3.45
CA ARG A 247 7.94 -21.80 -4.31
C ARG A 247 9.23 -21.29 -3.70
N SER A 248 10.19 -20.91 -4.54
CA SER A 248 11.38 -20.19 -4.11
C SER A 248 11.11 -18.67 -3.99
N PRO A 249 11.93 -17.92 -3.23
CA PRO A 249 11.91 -16.47 -3.27
C PRO A 249 11.93 -15.89 -4.69
N TRP A 250 12.78 -16.43 -5.58
CA TRP A 250 12.87 -16.01 -6.99
C TRP A 250 11.54 -16.22 -7.73
N GLN A 251 10.91 -17.39 -7.57
CA GLN A 251 9.60 -17.67 -8.18
C GLN A 251 8.50 -16.77 -7.63
N LEU A 252 8.58 -16.37 -6.35
CA LEU A 252 7.64 -15.40 -5.79
C LEU A 252 7.82 -14.01 -6.38
N ALA A 253 9.05 -13.59 -6.69
CA ALA A 253 9.32 -12.29 -7.29
C ALA A 253 8.58 -12.06 -8.62
N ALA A 254 8.34 -13.13 -9.38
CA ALA A 254 7.60 -13.07 -10.64
C ALA A 254 6.09 -12.77 -10.48
N VAL A 255 5.52 -13.01 -9.31
CA VAL A 255 4.06 -13.03 -9.11
C VAL A 255 3.60 -12.28 -7.86
N THR A 256 4.52 -11.79 -7.04
CA THR A 256 4.24 -11.20 -5.73
C THR A 256 4.76 -9.76 -5.70
N PRO A 257 3.87 -8.77 -5.81
CA PRO A 257 4.23 -7.39 -5.53
C PRO A 257 4.83 -7.27 -4.11
N GLY A 258 6.04 -6.76 -4.01
CA GLY A 258 6.82 -6.57 -2.78
C GLY A 258 8.16 -7.31 -2.79
N VAL A 259 8.33 -8.29 -3.68
CA VAL A 259 9.58 -9.05 -3.82
C VAL A 259 10.37 -8.54 -5.02
N SER A 260 11.15 -7.47 -4.80
CA SER A 260 11.97 -6.83 -5.84
C SER A 260 13.28 -7.57 -6.11
N VAL A 261 13.96 -7.20 -7.20
CA VAL A 261 15.34 -7.65 -7.50
C VAL A 261 16.30 -7.32 -6.35
N SER A 262 16.16 -6.15 -5.73
CA SER A 262 16.99 -5.74 -4.59
C SER A 262 16.75 -6.61 -3.34
N VAL A 263 15.50 -7.00 -3.07
CA VAL A 263 15.14 -7.94 -2.00
C VAL A 263 15.74 -9.32 -2.28
N LEU A 264 15.63 -9.82 -3.51
CA LEU A 264 16.25 -11.10 -3.91
C LEU A 264 17.76 -11.08 -3.69
N ARG A 265 18.47 -10.07 -4.21
CA ARG A 265 19.93 -9.97 -4.07
C ARG A 265 20.36 -9.83 -2.61
N SER A 266 19.60 -9.11 -1.79
CA SER A 266 19.91 -8.93 -0.36
C SER A 266 19.71 -10.22 0.44
N LEU A 267 18.57 -10.90 0.23
CA LEU A 267 18.31 -12.20 0.83
C LEU A 267 19.36 -13.23 0.39
N ASP A 268 19.70 -13.23 -0.90
CA ASP A 268 20.67 -14.15 -1.45
C ASP A 268 22.07 -13.98 -0.84
N ALA A 269 22.54 -12.74 -0.73
CA ALA A 269 23.80 -12.41 -0.09
C ALA A 269 23.84 -12.83 1.39
N GLU A 270 22.72 -12.66 2.12
CA GLU A 270 22.65 -13.04 3.53
C GLU A 270 22.61 -14.57 3.74
N LEU A 271 21.92 -15.29 2.86
CA LEU A 271 21.95 -16.76 2.81
C LEU A 271 23.35 -17.29 2.49
N ALA A 272 24.11 -16.57 1.66
CA ALA A 272 25.48 -16.94 1.29
C ALA A 272 26.53 -16.65 2.38
N ALA A 273 26.27 -15.70 3.29
CA ALA A 273 27.24 -15.32 4.32
C ALA A 273 27.60 -16.53 5.22
N PRO A 274 28.82 -16.63 5.77
CA PRO A 274 29.12 -17.60 6.82
C PRO A 274 28.44 -17.22 8.14
N ALA A 275 28.19 -18.19 9.02
CA ALA A 275 27.59 -17.91 10.33
C ALA A 275 28.52 -16.96 11.13
N PRO A 276 27.98 -15.93 11.82
CA PRO A 276 28.80 -15.13 12.71
C PRO A 276 29.43 -16.05 13.78
N ARG A 277 30.75 -15.90 13.96
CA ARG A 277 31.53 -16.64 14.96
C ARG A 277 31.17 -16.23 16.38
#